data_AF-A0A4Q6E5B1-F1
#
_entry.id   AF-A0A4Q6E5B1-F1
#
_cell.length_a   1.000
_cell.length_b   1.000
_cell.length_c   1.000
_cell.angle_alpha   90.00
_cell.angle_beta   90.00
_cell.angle_gamma   90.00
#
_symmetry.space_group_name_H-M   'P 1'
#
loop_
_entity.id
_entity.type
_entity.pdbx_description
1 polymer ?
#
loop_
_entity_poly.entity_id
_entity_poly.type
_entity_poly.pdbx_seq_one_letter_code
_entity_poly.pdbx_strand_id
1 'polypeptide(L)'
;MPKSLRLARGAKMIEDIELGQKYIRELGAEIQTAIKAGKVNYDQMLELSHFFTRAIGYFDRYGFNYKYKLFMELEYKIQGYKDLPMKDEYAMYKKREFFLFQKPSSNESTRIGSEQLQKAFANRDKLETIIVPTPLSLNLDVFYQLQPHYIYPVGISDMPIGADGVIRHGGLFYAHDMGHSGLMMDGMKPYFKDIDDLNVPKVTGQMTEWYSQYLKALNKVEDKELRHAIRHLAFNIHHERGYPLAPSTYVNLKKPPGTSYLLFLMYEYSGQTPGMGKHAYANIPKAYAWLKEFWKVREAEEAAMLAK
;
A
#
# COMPACT_ATOMS: atom_id res chain seq x y z
N MET A 1 2.61 -35.18 -18.13
CA MET A 1 1.66 -35.19 -17.00
C MET A 1 0.52 -36.16 -17.36
N PRO A 2 0.24 -37.19 -16.54
CA PRO A 2 -0.75 -38.24 -16.85
C PRO A 2 -2.16 -37.68 -17.09
N LYS A 3 -2.94 -38.33 -17.96
CA LYS A 3 -4.31 -37.92 -18.35
C LYS A 3 -5.28 -37.89 -17.14
N SER A 4 -5.14 -38.82 -16.21
CA SER A 4 -5.89 -38.87 -14.95
C SER A 4 -5.63 -37.66 -14.04
N LEU A 5 -4.37 -37.21 -13.96
CA LEU A 5 -3.99 -36.00 -13.21
C LEU A 5 -4.52 -34.72 -13.86
N ARG A 6 -4.66 -34.68 -15.20
CA ARG A 6 -5.31 -33.55 -15.89
C ARG A 6 -6.81 -33.50 -15.62
N LEU A 7 -7.49 -34.65 -15.63
CA LEU A 7 -8.93 -34.74 -15.35
C LEU A 7 -9.27 -34.40 -13.90
N ALA A 8 -8.49 -34.92 -12.94
CA ALA A 8 -8.65 -34.59 -11.52
C ALA A 8 -8.38 -33.10 -11.23
N ARG A 9 -7.39 -32.50 -11.92
CA ARG A 9 -7.12 -31.06 -11.80
C ARG A 9 -8.23 -30.21 -12.42
N GLY A 10 -8.86 -30.67 -13.49
CA GLY A 10 -10.00 -30.01 -14.12
C GLY A 10 -11.26 -30.05 -13.25
N ALA A 11 -11.59 -31.20 -12.67
CA ALA A 11 -12.74 -31.35 -11.78
C ALA A 11 -12.62 -30.47 -10.53
N LYS A 12 -11.46 -30.49 -9.87
CA LYS A 12 -11.20 -29.63 -8.69
C LYS A 12 -11.32 -28.14 -9.03
N MET A 13 -10.87 -27.73 -10.21
CA MET A 13 -11.00 -26.34 -10.66
C MET A 13 -12.45 -25.93 -10.87
N ILE A 14 -13.31 -26.83 -11.37
CA ILE A 14 -14.75 -26.56 -11.53
C ILE A 14 -15.43 -26.40 -10.16
N GLU A 15 -15.16 -27.31 -9.22
CA GLU A 15 -15.71 -27.23 -7.86
C GLU A 15 -15.32 -25.91 -7.15
N ASP A 16 -14.05 -25.51 -7.27
CA ASP A 16 -13.58 -24.25 -6.71
C ASP A 16 -14.25 -23.03 -7.39
N ILE A 17 -14.49 -23.07 -8.70
CA ILE A 17 -15.20 -22.01 -9.41
C ILE A 17 -16.65 -21.88 -8.93
N GLU A 18 -17.38 -23.00 -8.84
CA GLU A 18 -18.76 -23.02 -8.37
C GLU A 18 -18.87 -22.50 -6.93
N LEU A 19 -17.94 -22.91 -6.06
CA LEU A 19 -17.89 -22.44 -4.69
C LEU A 19 -17.55 -20.94 -4.61
N GLY A 20 -16.58 -20.47 -5.40
CA GLY A 20 -16.24 -19.05 -5.44
C GLY A 20 -17.38 -18.18 -5.98
N GLN A 21 -18.14 -18.65 -6.97
CA GLN A 21 -19.35 -17.96 -7.43
C GLN A 21 -20.43 -17.91 -6.35
N LYS A 22 -20.61 -19.01 -5.59
CA LYS A 22 -21.50 -19.02 -4.43
C LYS A 22 -21.04 -18.01 -3.38
N TYR A 23 -19.75 -18.00 -3.05
CA TYR A 23 -19.18 -17.08 -2.07
C TYR A 23 -19.43 -15.62 -2.47
N ILE A 24 -19.09 -15.20 -3.70
CA ILE A 24 -19.30 -13.83 -4.18
C ILE A 24 -20.78 -13.45 -4.13
N ARG A 25 -21.70 -14.35 -4.52
CA ARG A 25 -23.15 -14.10 -4.45
C ARG A 25 -23.64 -13.89 -3.02
N GLU A 26 -23.22 -14.73 -2.09
CA GLU A 26 -23.59 -14.57 -0.67
C GLU A 26 -23.04 -13.27 -0.09
N LEU A 27 -21.77 -12.96 -0.36
CA LEU A 27 -21.13 -11.73 0.10
C LEU A 27 -21.83 -10.48 -0.48
N GLY A 28 -22.16 -10.50 -1.77
CA GLY A 28 -22.89 -9.43 -2.43
C GLY A 28 -24.28 -9.21 -1.83
N ALA A 29 -25.00 -10.28 -1.49
CA ALA A 29 -26.29 -10.19 -0.81
C ALA A 29 -26.18 -9.58 0.61
N GLU A 30 -25.12 -9.92 1.36
CA GLU A 30 -24.85 -9.33 2.66
C GLU A 30 -24.56 -7.83 2.54
N ILE A 31 -23.66 -7.43 1.63
CA ILE A 31 -23.33 -6.02 1.38
C ILE A 31 -24.58 -5.23 1.02
N GLN A 32 -25.43 -5.74 0.12
CA GLN A 32 -26.68 -5.08 -0.27
C GLN A 32 -27.66 -4.94 0.90
N THR A 33 -27.73 -5.95 1.77
CA THR A 33 -28.57 -5.90 2.97
C THR A 33 -28.07 -4.82 3.93
N ALA A 34 -26.76 -4.76 4.16
CA ALA A 34 -26.15 -3.78 5.05
C ALA A 34 -26.31 -2.33 4.54
N ILE A 35 -26.14 -2.10 3.22
CA ILE A 35 -26.39 -0.80 2.59
C ILE A 35 -27.85 -0.38 2.73
N LYS A 36 -28.81 -1.27 2.44
CA LYS A 36 -30.25 -0.98 2.56
C LYS A 36 -30.68 -0.66 3.98
N ALA A 37 -30.05 -1.27 4.98
CA ALA A 37 -30.30 -0.98 6.38
C ALA A 37 -29.78 0.40 6.83
N GLY A 38 -28.95 1.08 6.01
CA GLY A 38 -28.35 2.38 6.34
C GLY A 38 -27.38 2.31 7.53
N LYS A 39 -26.92 1.12 7.90
CA LYS A 39 -26.11 0.87 9.09
C LYS A 39 -25.02 -0.15 8.74
N VAL A 40 -23.89 0.35 8.25
CA VAL A 40 -22.66 -0.46 8.17
C VAL A 40 -21.74 0.06 9.25
N ASN A 41 -21.44 -0.78 10.26
CA ASN A 41 -20.42 -0.41 11.24
C ASN A 41 -19.03 -0.51 10.60
N TYR A 42 -18.07 0.23 11.15
CA TYR A 42 -16.73 0.35 10.58
C TYR A 42 -15.99 -0.99 10.47
N ASP A 43 -16.10 -1.85 11.48
CA ASP A 43 -15.46 -3.17 11.48
C ASP A 43 -16.02 -4.08 10.38
N GLN A 44 -17.34 -4.08 10.21
CA GLN A 44 -18.02 -4.85 9.17
C GLN A 44 -17.64 -4.34 7.78
N MET A 45 -17.47 -3.03 7.59
CA MET A 45 -17.00 -2.47 6.31
C MET A 45 -15.63 -3.03 5.92
N LEU A 46 -14.69 -3.06 6.87
CA LEU A 46 -13.33 -3.58 6.67
C LEU A 46 -13.32 -5.09 6.43
N GLU A 47 -14.10 -5.82 7.22
CA GLU A 47 -14.29 -7.26 7.08
C GLU A 47 -14.83 -7.61 5.69
N LEU A 48 -15.92 -6.96 5.25
CA LEU A 48 -16.54 -7.21 3.95
C LEU A 48 -15.59 -6.85 2.80
N SER A 49 -14.83 -5.76 2.94
CA SER A 49 -13.80 -5.34 1.97
C SER A 49 -12.70 -6.38 1.83
N HIS A 50 -12.22 -6.92 2.96
CA HIS A 50 -11.24 -8.01 2.97
C HIS A 50 -11.78 -9.25 2.26
N PHE A 51 -12.96 -9.74 2.65
CA PHE A 51 -13.53 -10.93 2.04
C PHE A 51 -13.83 -10.76 0.55
N PHE A 52 -14.29 -9.57 0.14
CA PHE A 52 -14.55 -9.23 -1.26
C PHE A 52 -13.30 -9.32 -2.13
N THR A 53 -12.23 -8.63 -1.72
CA THR A 53 -10.97 -8.61 -2.50
C THR A 53 -10.34 -9.99 -2.61
N ARG A 54 -10.47 -10.82 -1.58
CA ARG A 54 -10.00 -12.21 -1.60
C ARG A 54 -10.83 -13.11 -2.52
N ALA A 55 -12.15 -13.04 -2.39
CA ALA A 55 -13.08 -13.84 -3.19
C ALA A 55 -12.89 -13.57 -4.69
N ILE A 56 -12.81 -12.30 -5.08
CA ILE A 56 -12.57 -11.92 -6.47
C ILE A 56 -11.14 -12.27 -6.90
N GLY A 57 -10.16 -11.93 -6.07
CA GLY A 57 -8.74 -12.17 -6.38
C GLY A 57 -8.38 -13.64 -6.61
N TYR A 58 -9.21 -14.59 -6.15
CA TYR A 58 -9.06 -15.99 -6.49
C TYR A 58 -9.16 -16.24 -8.01
N PHE A 59 -10.11 -15.60 -8.68
CA PHE A 59 -10.38 -15.80 -10.10
C PHE A 59 -9.34 -15.15 -11.01
N ASP A 60 -8.79 -14.02 -10.61
CA ASP A 60 -7.75 -13.28 -11.32
C ASP A 60 -6.51 -14.13 -11.67
N ARG A 61 -6.15 -15.04 -10.74
CA ARG A 61 -4.91 -15.82 -10.82
C ARG A 61 -4.86 -16.79 -11.99
N TYR A 62 -6.02 -17.21 -12.49
CA TYR A 62 -6.08 -18.12 -13.62
C TYR A 62 -5.59 -17.45 -14.91
N GLY A 63 -5.80 -16.14 -15.05
CA GLY A 63 -5.40 -15.37 -16.23
C GLY A 63 -3.91 -15.01 -16.29
N PHE A 64 -3.18 -15.13 -15.18
CA PHE A 64 -1.78 -14.71 -15.14
C PHE A 64 -0.84 -15.69 -15.87
N ASN A 65 0.10 -15.11 -16.63
CA ASN A 65 1.21 -15.86 -17.22
C ASN A 65 2.22 -16.33 -16.16
N TYR A 66 3.15 -17.19 -16.55
CA TYR A 66 4.14 -17.80 -15.64
C TYR A 66 5.06 -16.76 -14.99
N LYS A 67 5.42 -15.69 -15.70
CA LYS A 67 6.31 -14.63 -15.21
C LYS A 67 5.67 -13.89 -14.04
N TYR A 68 4.40 -13.48 -14.17
CA TYR A 68 3.67 -12.84 -13.07
C TYR A 68 3.44 -13.78 -11.90
N LYS A 69 3.14 -15.06 -12.16
CA LYS A 69 3.03 -16.09 -11.12
C LYS A 69 4.31 -16.20 -10.28
N LEU A 70 5.49 -16.18 -10.91
CA LEU A 70 6.76 -16.21 -10.17
C LEU A 70 6.95 -14.99 -9.26
N PHE A 71 6.64 -13.78 -9.73
CA PHE A 71 6.74 -12.57 -8.91
C PHE A 71 5.75 -12.56 -7.74
N MET A 72 4.53 -13.08 -7.96
CA MET A 72 3.55 -13.22 -6.87
C MET A 72 4.03 -14.15 -5.76
N GLU A 73 4.70 -15.26 -6.08
CA GLU A 73 5.24 -16.17 -5.06
C GLU A 73 6.29 -15.50 -4.16
N LEU A 74 7.05 -14.55 -4.70
CA LEU A 74 7.97 -13.73 -3.91
C LEU A 74 7.19 -12.75 -3.02
N GLU A 75 6.20 -12.05 -3.58
CA GLU A 75 5.33 -11.14 -2.84
C GLU A 75 4.57 -11.85 -1.70
N TYR A 76 4.11 -13.08 -1.89
CA TYR A 76 3.42 -13.86 -0.85
C TYR A 76 4.27 -14.06 0.41
N LYS A 77 5.60 -14.07 0.27
CA LYS A 77 6.52 -14.16 1.42
C LYS A 77 6.71 -12.79 2.07
N ILE A 78 6.89 -11.75 1.24
CA ILE A 78 7.18 -10.39 1.70
C ILE A 78 5.96 -9.73 2.35
N GLN A 79 4.76 -9.91 1.80
CA GLN A 79 3.56 -9.19 2.26
C GLN A 79 2.79 -9.90 3.38
N GLY A 80 3.28 -11.04 3.88
CA GLY A 80 2.53 -11.82 4.87
C GLY A 80 1.18 -12.35 4.34
N TYR A 81 1.07 -12.50 3.01
CA TYR A 81 -0.13 -13.03 2.36
C TYR A 81 -0.13 -14.56 2.37
N LYS A 82 -1.26 -15.18 2.70
CA LYS A 82 -1.43 -16.63 2.60
C LYS A 82 -2.47 -16.93 1.52
N ASP A 83 -2.02 -17.60 0.47
CA ASP A 83 -2.92 -18.16 -0.51
C ASP A 83 -3.65 -19.37 0.10
N LEU A 84 -4.98 -19.31 0.17
CA LEU A 84 -5.80 -20.40 0.68
C LEU A 84 -6.67 -20.97 -0.45
N PRO A 85 -6.95 -22.29 -0.40
CA PRO A 85 -8.00 -22.88 -1.22
C PRO A 85 -9.35 -22.18 -1.02
N MET A 86 -10.17 -22.10 -2.09
CA MET A 86 -11.48 -21.43 -2.06
C MET A 86 -12.39 -21.98 -0.94
N LYS A 87 -12.33 -23.28 -0.67
CA LYS A 87 -13.07 -23.90 0.44
C LYS A 87 -12.72 -23.31 1.80
N ASP A 88 -11.43 -23.06 2.04
CA ASP A 88 -10.94 -22.53 3.31
C ASP A 88 -11.26 -21.03 3.43
N GLU A 89 -11.11 -20.26 2.34
CA GLU A 89 -11.56 -18.86 2.26
C GLU A 89 -13.04 -18.71 2.58
N TYR A 90 -13.88 -19.54 1.94
CA TYR A 90 -15.31 -19.52 2.16
C TYR A 90 -15.67 -19.90 3.60
N ALA A 91 -14.98 -20.89 4.18
CA ALA A 91 -15.18 -21.26 5.58
C ALA A 91 -14.81 -20.13 6.54
N MET A 92 -13.72 -19.39 6.28
CA MET A 92 -13.33 -18.21 7.07
C MET A 92 -14.41 -17.12 7.02
N TYR A 93 -14.95 -16.84 5.84
CA TYR A 93 -16.07 -15.91 5.68
C TYR A 93 -17.30 -16.32 6.51
N LYS A 94 -17.72 -17.59 6.42
CA LYS A 94 -18.88 -18.07 7.19
C LYS A 94 -18.67 -17.99 8.71
N LYS A 95 -17.42 -18.03 9.17
CA LYS A 95 -17.05 -17.94 10.58
C LYS A 95 -16.65 -16.53 11.03
N ARG A 96 -16.65 -15.54 10.13
CA ARG A 96 -16.19 -14.16 10.39
C ARG A 96 -14.72 -14.10 10.87
N GLU A 97 -13.87 -15.00 10.37
CA GLU A 97 -12.45 -15.07 10.72
C GLU A 97 -11.65 -14.01 9.94
N PHE A 98 -11.75 -12.74 10.36
CA PHE A 98 -11.09 -11.61 9.73
C PHE A 98 -9.78 -11.21 10.44
N PHE A 99 -8.75 -10.95 9.63
CA PHE A 99 -7.46 -10.43 10.08
C PHE A 99 -6.97 -9.38 9.08
N LEU A 100 -6.31 -8.31 9.56
CA LEU A 100 -5.64 -7.37 8.65
C LEU A 100 -4.49 -8.05 7.91
N PHE A 101 -3.74 -8.89 8.63
CA PHE A 101 -2.62 -9.67 8.12
C PHE A 101 -2.82 -11.15 8.44
N GLN A 102 -2.76 -12.01 7.43
CA GLN A 102 -3.05 -13.45 7.60
C GLN A 102 -1.91 -14.22 8.26
N LYS A 103 -0.67 -13.79 8.04
CA LYS A 103 0.52 -14.34 8.67
C LYS A 103 1.57 -13.23 8.82
N PRO A 104 2.53 -13.39 9.73
CA PRO A 104 3.67 -12.49 9.80
C PRO A 104 4.43 -12.43 8.46
N SER A 105 4.87 -11.23 8.08
CA SER A 105 5.80 -11.04 6.96
C SER A 105 7.16 -11.69 7.27
N SER A 106 7.85 -12.21 6.24
CA SER A 106 9.25 -12.63 6.38
C SER A 106 10.22 -11.45 6.38
N ASN A 107 9.78 -10.26 5.98
CA ASN A 107 10.55 -9.03 6.06
C ASN A 107 10.37 -8.41 7.45
N GLU A 108 11.47 -8.16 8.15
CA GLU A 108 11.43 -7.66 9.53
C GLU A 108 10.72 -6.30 9.66
N SER A 109 11.03 -5.32 8.80
CA SER A 109 10.37 -4.00 8.86
C SER A 109 8.88 -4.10 8.59
N THR A 110 8.46 -4.85 7.57
CA THR A 110 7.04 -5.06 7.28
C THR A 110 6.35 -5.78 8.43
N ARG A 111 6.98 -6.81 9.00
CA ARG A 111 6.43 -7.55 10.14
C ARG A 111 6.20 -6.65 11.35
N ILE A 112 7.18 -5.82 11.72
CA ILE A 112 7.06 -4.88 12.84
C ILE A 112 5.92 -3.87 12.58
N GLY A 113 5.88 -3.26 11.39
CA GLY A 113 4.84 -2.31 11.02
C GLY A 113 3.43 -2.94 11.04
N SER A 114 3.28 -4.15 10.50
CA SER A 114 2.02 -4.91 10.52
C SER A 114 1.56 -5.24 11.94
N GLU A 115 2.45 -5.68 12.82
CA GLU A 115 2.13 -5.97 14.23
C GLU A 115 1.64 -4.71 14.96
N GLN A 116 2.26 -3.56 14.70
CA GLN A 116 1.85 -2.28 15.29
C GLN A 116 0.48 -1.84 14.77
N LEU A 117 0.25 -1.91 13.45
CA LEU A 117 -1.03 -1.55 12.84
C LEU A 117 -2.15 -2.44 13.38
N GLN A 118 -1.91 -3.75 13.50
CA GLN A 118 -2.88 -4.70 14.06
C GLN A 118 -3.23 -4.38 15.52
N LYS A 119 -2.26 -3.96 16.34
CA LYS A 119 -2.48 -3.54 17.73
C LYS A 119 -3.29 -2.24 17.81
N ALA A 120 -2.93 -1.24 17.01
CA ALA A 120 -3.65 0.03 16.93
C ALA A 120 -5.09 -0.17 16.46
N PHE A 121 -5.28 -1.03 15.47
CA PHE A 121 -6.61 -1.41 14.99
C PHE A 121 -7.46 -2.09 16.06
N ALA A 122 -6.87 -3.00 16.85
CA ALA A 122 -7.60 -3.70 17.90
C ALA A 122 -7.99 -2.79 19.08
N ASN A 123 -7.29 -1.67 19.27
CA ASN A 123 -7.55 -0.72 20.36
C ASN A 123 -8.43 0.46 19.91
N ARG A 124 -9.74 0.22 19.81
CA ARG A 124 -10.71 1.20 19.29
C ARG A 124 -10.85 2.45 20.16
N ASP A 125 -10.67 2.33 21.47
CA ASP A 125 -10.87 3.45 22.39
C ASP A 125 -9.87 4.58 22.18
N LYS A 126 -8.70 4.28 21.59
CA LYS A 126 -7.66 5.27 21.32
C LYS A 126 -7.71 5.90 19.93
N LEU A 127 -8.44 5.28 18.98
CA LEU A 127 -8.52 5.72 17.58
C LEU A 127 -7.16 6.09 16.95
N GLU A 128 -6.11 5.29 17.24
CA GLU A 128 -4.73 5.55 16.78
C GLU A 128 -4.56 5.43 15.25
N THR A 129 -5.54 4.84 14.56
CA THR A 129 -5.53 4.68 13.10
C THR A 129 -6.93 4.53 12.54
N ILE A 130 -7.15 5.07 11.35
CA ILE A 130 -8.35 4.86 10.54
C ILE A 130 -7.92 4.27 9.20
N ILE A 131 -8.49 3.14 8.82
CA ILE A 131 -8.28 2.44 7.56
C ILE A 131 -9.52 2.66 6.70
N VAL A 132 -9.33 3.15 5.48
CA VAL A 132 -10.44 3.45 4.57
C VAL A 132 -10.31 2.59 3.31
N PRO A 133 -11.05 1.48 3.20
CA PRO A 133 -11.12 0.72 1.96
C PRO A 133 -11.64 1.60 0.84
N THR A 134 -10.96 1.61 -0.31
CA THR A 134 -11.32 2.46 -1.45
C THR A 134 -11.16 1.73 -2.78
N PRO A 135 -12.19 1.73 -3.65
CA PRO A 135 -12.06 1.23 -5.01
C PRO A 135 -11.46 2.28 -5.96
N LEU A 136 -11.28 3.52 -5.48
CA LEU A 136 -10.82 4.62 -6.29
C LEU A 136 -9.30 4.58 -6.42
N SER A 137 -8.81 4.82 -7.64
CA SER A 137 -7.41 5.15 -7.86
C SER A 137 -7.15 6.53 -7.27
N LEU A 138 -6.47 6.55 -6.12
CA LEU A 138 -6.11 7.78 -5.43
C LEU A 138 -4.74 8.26 -5.92
N ASN A 139 -4.64 9.56 -6.12
CA ASN A 139 -3.37 10.21 -6.39
C ASN A 139 -2.54 10.30 -5.09
N LEU A 140 -1.22 10.45 -5.24
CA LEU A 140 -0.28 10.51 -4.10
C LEU A 140 -0.55 11.67 -3.13
N ASP A 141 -1.14 12.75 -3.63
CA ASP A 141 -1.53 13.91 -2.84
C ASP A 141 -2.52 13.55 -1.72
N VAL A 142 -3.49 12.67 -2.01
CA VAL A 142 -4.46 12.19 -1.01
C VAL A 142 -3.74 11.44 0.10
N PHE A 143 -2.80 10.56 -0.24
CA PHE A 143 -2.02 9.83 0.77
C PHE A 143 -1.22 10.79 1.64
N TYR A 144 -0.51 11.75 1.05
CA TYR A 144 0.33 12.68 1.82
C TYR A 144 -0.47 13.63 2.72
N GLN A 145 -1.70 13.96 2.35
CA GLN A 145 -2.59 14.76 3.19
C GLN A 145 -3.17 13.95 4.36
N LEU A 146 -3.44 12.67 4.15
CA LEU A 146 -4.10 11.81 5.15
C LEU A 146 -3.13 11.12 6.11
N GLN A 147 -1.93 10.78 5.63
CA GLN A 147 -0.90 10.08 6.40
C GLN A 147 -0.61 10.77 7.75
N PRO A 148 -0.45 12.13 7.82
CA PRO A 148 -0.22 12.83 9.08
C PRO A 148 -1.35 12.69 10.12
N HIS A 149 -2.55 12.32 9.68
CA HIS A 149 -3.72 12.09 10.53
C HIS A 149 -3.95 10.61 10.85
N TYR A 150 -2.99 9.72 10.51
CA TYR A 150 -3.10 8.27 10.68
C TYR A 150 -4.32 7.66 9.97
N ILE A 151 -4.76 8.32 8.88
CA ILE A 151 -5.80 7.84 7.98
C ILE A 151 -5.13 7.19 6.78
N TYR A 152 -5.37 5.89 6.58
CA TYR A 152 -4.73 5.07 5.57
C TYR A 152 -5.77 4.54 4.58
N PRO A 153 -5.83 5.11 3.36
CA PRO A 153 -6.60 4.50 2.28
C PRO A 153 -5.99 3.15 1.90
N VAL A 154 -6.83 2.13 1.75
CA VAL A 154 -6.41 0.79 1.32
C VAL A 154 -7.19 0.39 0.09
N GLY A 155 -6.47 0.06 -0.97
CA GLY A 155 -7.03 -0.31 -2.25
C GLY A 155 -7.87 -1.59 -2.17
N ILE A 156 -9.11 -1.49 -2.63
CA ILE A 156 -9.93 -2.65 -2.98
C ILE A 156 -10.08 -2.67 -4.50
N SER A 157 -9.86 -3.80 -5.13
CA SER A 157 -9.96 -3.91 -6.58
C SER A 157 -10.66 -5.20 -6.96
N ASP A 158 -11.54 -5.12 -7.94
CA ASP A 158 -12.16 -6.24 -8.64
C ASP A 158 -11.33 -6.71 -9.84
N MET A 159 -10.23 -6.01 -10.15
CA MET A 159 -9.32 -6.30 -11.25
C MET A 159 -7.87 -6.43 -10.75
N PRO A 160 -7.01 -7.17 -11.47
CA PRO A 160 -5.58 -7.19 -11.20
C PRO A 160 -4.96 -5.80 -11.27
N ILE A 161 -4.11 -5.47 -10.30
CA ILE A 161 -3.41 -4.18 -10.19
C ILE A 161 -1.91 -4.38 -10.44
N GLY A 162 -1.35 -3.58 -11.35
CA GLY A 162 0.09 -3.44 -11.51
C GLY A 162 0.66 -2.42 -10.54
N ALA A 163 1.54 -2.84 -9.63
CA ALA A 163 2.27 -1.96 -8.72
C ALA A 163 3.64 -2.58 -8.39
N ASP A 164 4.67 -1.74 -8.25
CA ASP A 164 6.07 -2.14 -7.96
C ASP A 164 6.64 -3.18 -8.93
N GLY A 165 6.19 -3.17 -10.18
CA GLY A 165 6.58 -4.16 -11.17
C GLY A 165 6.00 -5.56 -10.95
N VAL A 166 5.02 -5.70 -10.07
CA VAL A 166 4.25 -6.95 -9.87
C VAL A 166 2.80 -6.71 -10.30
N ILE A 167 2.18 -7.71 -10.90
CA ILE A 167 0.71 -7.71 -11.09
C ILE A 167 0.13 -8.52 -9.94
N ARG A 168 -0.67 -7.87 -9.10
CA ARG A 168 -1.30 -8.43 -7.92
C ARG A 168 -2.79 -8.66 -8.20
N HIS A 169 -3.32 -9.81 -7.81
CA HIS A 169 -4.76 -10.00 -7.75
C HIS A 169 -5.35 -9.24 -6.55
N GLY A 170 -6.68 -9.02 -6.52
CA GLY A 170 -7.34 -8.18 -5.51
C GLY A 170 -6.90 -8.45 -4.06
N GLY A 171 -6.98 -9.70 -3.59
CA GLY A 171 -6.59 -10.05 -2.22
C GLY A 171 -5.10 -9.82 -1.88
N LEU A 172 -4.18 -9.99 -2.84
CA LEU A 172 -2.75 -9.71 -2.62
C LEU A 172 -2.50 -8.21 -2.62
N PHE A 173 -3.18 -7.46 -3.49
CA PHE A 173 -3.11 -6.00 -3.51
C PHE A 173 -3.59 -5.39 -2.19
N TYR A 174 -4.72 -5.86 -1.65
CA TYR A 174 -5.20 -5.45 -0.34
C TYR A 174 -4.17 -5.68 0.78
N ALA A 175 -3.54 -6.86 0.82
CA ALA A 175 -2.53 -7.18 1.83
C ALA A 175 -1.25 -6.34 1.67
N HIS A 176 -0.88 -6.03 0.42
CA HIS A 176 0.22 -5.16 0.08
C HIS A 176 -0.01 -3.71 0.57
N ASP A 177 -1.18 -3.13 0.28
CA ASP A 177 -1.55 -1.78 0.75
C ASP A 177 -1.66 -1.71 2.28
N MET A 178 -2.15 -2.76 2.93
CA MET A 178 -2.11 -2.90 4.39
C MET A 178 -0.67 -2.90 4.91
N GLY A 179 0.24 -3.58 4.21
CA GLY A 179 1.67 -3.58 4.51
C GLY A 179 2.27 -2.18 4.45
N HIS A 180 1.95 -1.41 3.41
CA HIS A 180 2.35 -0.01 3.31
C HIS A 180 1.81 0.85 4.44
N SER A 181 0.53 0.67 4.80
CA SER A 181 -0.09 1.38 5.92
C SER A 181 0.65 1.12 7.24
N GLY A 182 1.07 -0.12 7.48
CA GLY A 182 1.88 -0.48 8.65
C GLY A 182 3.26 0.16 8.65
N LEU A 183 3.93 0.20 7.49
CA LEU A 183 5.23 0.87 7.33
C LEU A 183 5.10 2.39 7.49
N MET A 184 4.04 3.01 6.97
CA MET A 184 3.73 4.43 7.14
C MET A 184 3.52 4.79 8.61
N MET A 185 2.78 3.96 9.34
CA MET A 185 2.55 4.17 10.76
C MET A 185 3.85 4.10 11.57
N ASP A 186 4.71 3.11 11.30
CA ASP A 186 6.00 2.95 11.98
C ASP A 186 6.99 4.08 11.61
N GLY A 187 7.10 4.41 10.32
CA GLY A 187 8.02 5.43 9.81
C GLY A 187 7.74 6.85 10.29
N MET A 188 6.49 7.18 10.60
CA MET A 188 6.10 8.49 11.11
C MET A 188 6.35 8.66 12.61
N LYS A 189 6.21 7.59 13.41
CA LYS A 189 6.28 7.68 14.88
C LYS A 189 7.53 8.41 15.41
N PRO A 190 8.74 8.15 14.91
CA PRO A 190 9.93 8.84 15.41
C PRO A 190 9.91 10.36 15.24
N TYR A 191 9.15 10.85 14.25
CA TYR A 191 9.05 12.28 13.97
C TYR A 191 8.10 12.99 14.94
N PHE A 192 6.95 12.37 15.22
CA PHE A 192 5.92 12.95 16.08
C PHE A 192 6.16 12.72 17.58
N LYS A 193 7.06 11.80 17.96
CA LYS A 193 7.27 11.39 19.36
C LYS A 193 7.60 12.56 20.33
N ASP A 194 8.24 13.61 19.83
CA ASP A 194 8.70 14.75 20.63
C ASP A 194 7.84 16.01 20.40
N ILE A 195 6.78 15.91 19.58
CA ILE A 195 5.86 16.99 19.25
C ILE A 195 4.67 16.91 20.20
N ASP A 196 4.35 18.01 20.87
CA ASP A 196 3.15 18.11 21.71
C ASP A 196 1.89 17.85 20.86
N ASP A 197 0.93 17.09 21.38
CA ASP A 197 -0.36 16.80 20.74
C ASP A 197 -1.07 18.08 20.27
N LEU A 198 -0.95 19.18 21.01
CA LEU A 198 -1.52 20.49 20.63
C LEU A 198 -0.85 21.09 19.38
N ASN A 199 0.40 20.72 19.11
CA ASN A 199 1.19 21.20 17.97
C ASN A 199 1.12 20.25 16.76
N VAL A 200 0.64 19.00 16.94
CA VAL A 200 0.47 18.05 15.83
C VAL A 200 -0.34 18.65 14.69
N PRO A 201 -1.53 19.26 14.89
CA PRO A 201 -2.31 19.85 13.79
C PRO A 201 -1.58 20.97 13.03
N LYS A 202 -0.75 21.76 13.72
CA LYS A 202 0.06 22.82 13.11
C LYS A 202 1.13 22.22 12.21
N VAL A 203 1.83 21.20 12.70
CA VAL A 203 2.89 20.51 11.96
C VAL A 203 2.32 19.76 10.76
N THR A 204 1.21 19.04 10.92
CA THR A 204 0.54 18.34 9.80
C THR A 204 0.00 19.31 8.75
N GLY A 205 -0.54 20.46 9.17
CA GLY A 205 -0.91 21.56 8.28
C GLY A 205 0.27 22.08 7.46
N GLN A 206 1.43 22.28 8.08
CA GLN A 206 2.62 22.73 7.38
C GLN A 206 3.17 21.68 6.39
N MET A 207 3.10 20.38 6.73
CA MET A 207 3.47 19.31 5.77
C MET A 207 2.63 19.39 4.50
N THR A 208 1.33 19.70 4.62
CA THR A 208 0.44 19.89 3.46
C THR A 208 0.88 21.09 2.61
N GLU A 209 1.26 22.20 3.24
CA GLU A 209 1.76 23.38 2.53
C GLU A 209 3.10 23.10 1.83
N TRP A 210 4.04 22.43 2.51
CA TRP A 210 5.30 22.02 1.89
C TRP A 210 5.08 21.07 0.70
N TYR A 211 4.08 20.18 0.76
CA TYR A 211 3.72 19.34 -0.37
C TYR A 211 3.23 20.17 -1.57
N SER A 212 2.36 21.15 -1.32
CA SER A 212 1.90 22.08 -2.36
C SER A 212 3.06 22.83 -3.02
N GLN A 213 4.02 23.31 -2.22
CA GLN A 213 5.23 23.95 -2.72
C GLN A 213 6.13 22.99 -3.52
N TYR A 214 6.27 21.74 -3.06
CA TYR A 214 6.99 20.69 -3.76
C TYR A 214 6.39 20.42 -5.14
N LEU A 215 5.07 20.26 -5.23
CA LEU A 215 4.38 20.05 -6.51
C LEU A 215 4.58 21.23 -7.46
N LYS A 216 4.47 22.47 -6.96
CA LYS A 216 4.71 23.69 -7.76
C LYS A 216 6.14 23.72 -8.29
N ALA A 217 7.14 23.37 -7.47
CA ALA A 217 8.54 23.32 -7.89
C ALA A 217 8.81 22.17 -8.88
N LEU A 218 8.26 20.99 -8.61
CA LEU A 218 8.37 19.80 -9.46
C LEU A 218 7.82 20.07 -10.87
N ASN A 219 6.69 20.77 -10.97
CA ASN A 219 6.07 21.09 -12.26
C ASN A 219 6.90 22.05 -13.13
N LYS A 220 7.85 22.77 -12.54
CA LYS A 220 8.80 23.64 -13.25
C LYS A 220 10.03 22.89 -13.77
N VAL A 221 10.20 21.62 -13.43
CA VAL A 221 11.30 20.79 -13.96
C VAL A 221 10.98 20.42 -15.40
N GLU A 222 11.74 21.01 -16.34
CA GLU A 222 11.54 20.81 -17.79
C GLU A 222 11.88 19.38 -18.23
N ASP A 223 12.99 18.84 -17.74
CA ASP A 223 13.40 17.46 -17.99
C ASP A 223 12.36 16.48 -17.43
N LYS A 224 11.63 15.83 -18.34
CA LYS A 224 10.57 14.88 -18.02
C LYS A 224 11.11 13.69 -17.23
N GLU A 225 12.26 13.15 -17.60
CA GLU A 225 12.81 11.96 -16.94
C GLU A 225 13.29 12.29 -15.52
N LEU A 226 13.94 13.45 -15.35
CA LEU A 226 14.33 13.94 -14.03
C LEU A 226 13.11 14.19 -13.14
N ARG A 227 12.07 14.85 -13.66
CA ARG A 227 10.81 15.09 -12.94
C ARG A 227 10.16 13.79 -12.48
N HIS A 228 10.12 12.77 -13.33
CA HIS A 228 9.61 11.45 -12.94
C HIS A 228 10.48 10.80 -11.87
N ALA A 229 11.81 10.85 -11.99
CA ALA A 229 12.72 10.32 -10.99
C ALA A 229 12.57 11.00 -9.62
N ILE A 230 12.37 12.33 -9.59
CA ILE A 230 12.07 13.09 -8.37
C ILE A 230 10.76 12.61 -7.74
N ARG A 231 9.69 12.46 -8.55
CA ARG A 231 8.40 11.96 -8.07
C ARG A 231 8.51 10.54 -7.51
N HIS A 232 9.21 9.65 -8.21
CA HIS A 232 9.39 8.27 -7.78
C HIS A 232 10.20 8.16 -6.48
N LEU A 233 11.26 8.97 -6.34
CA LEU A 233 12.09 8.97 -5.14
C LEU A 233 11.30 9.51 -3.93
N ALA A 234 10.54 10.60 -4.10
CA ALA A 234 9.63 11.10 -3.06
C ALA A 234 8.54 10.07 -2.71
N PHE A 235 7.97 9.40 -3.70
CA PHE A 235 7.03 8.29 -3.50
C PHE A 235 7.65 7.20 -2.62
N ASN A 236 8.85 6.71 -2.94
CA ASN A 236 9.50 5.67 -2.14
C ASN A 236 9.80 6.12 -0.69
N ILE A 237 10.24 7.36 -0.50
CA ILE A 237 10.58 7.88 0.83
C ILE A 237 9.34 7.98 1.74
N HIS A 238 8.20 8.37 1.19
CA HIS A 238 7.00 8.64 2.00
C HIS A 238 6.00 7.48 2.01
N HIS A 239 5.73 6.87 0.85
CA HIS A 239 4.79 5.77 0.73
C HIS A 239 5.40 4.43 1.16
N GLU A 240 6.54 4.07 0.59
CA GLU A 240 7.17 2.76 0.83
C GLU A 240 7.85 2.68 2.18
N ARG A 241 8.45 3.80 2.62
CA ARG A 241 9.28 3.88 3.83
C ARG A 241 8.58 4.54 5.00
N GLY A 242 7.45 5.23 4.75
CA GLY A 242 6.66 5.86 5.80
C GLY A 242 7.25 7.11 6.43
N TYR A 243 8.31 7.69 5.86
CA TYR A 243 8.89 8.90 6.43
C TYR A 243 7.96 10.10 6.22
N PRO A 244 7.92 11.07 7.15
CA PRO A 244 7.09 12.25 7.03
C PRO A 244 7.56 13.15 5.89
N LEU A 245 6.65 13.92 5.32
CA LEU A 245 6.98 14.93 4.31
C LEU A 245 7.53 16.20 4.96
N ALA A 246 8.77 16.12 5.45
CA ALA A 246 9.43 17.18 6.20
C ALA A 246 10.90 17.38 5.76
N PRO A 247 11.48 18.59 5.92
CA PRO A 247 12.85 18.88 5.51
C PRO A 247 13.89 17.91 6.09
N SER A 248 13.80 17.62 7.38
CA SER A 248 14.70 16.72 8.11
C SER A 248 14.74 15.29 7.53
N THR A 249 13.66 14.83 6.88
CA THR A 249 13.66 13.53 6.18
C THR A 249 14.65 13.52 5.04
N TYR A 250 14.81 14.63 4.33
CA TYR A 250 15.68 14.70 3.15
C TYR A 250 17.10 15.13 3.48
N VAL A 251 17.26 16.03 4.44
CA VAL A 251 18.58 16.56 4.78
C VAL A 251 19.42 15.52 5.53
N ASN A 252 18.79 14.75 6.42
CA ASN A 252 19.46 13.71 7.21
C ASN A 252 19.73 12.42 6.43
N LEU A 253 19.08 12.23 5.27
CA LEU A 253 19.45 11.14 4.38
C LEU A 253 20.90 11.35 3.89
N LYS A 254 21.70 10.29 4.03
CA LYS A 254 23.10 10.28 3.56
C LYS A 254 23.20 9.86 2.09
N LYS A 255 22.29 9.00 1.63
CA LYS A 255 22.23 8.45 0.28
C LYS A 255 20.77 8.20 -0.13
N PRO A 256 20.46 8.18 -1.44
CA PRO A 256 19.15 7.73 -1.90
C PRO A 256 18.83 6.32 -1.37
N PRO A 257 17.57 6.01 -1.03
CA PRO A 257 17.17 4.67 -0.63
C PRO A 257 17.51 3.64 -1.72
N GLY A 258 18.16 2.54 -1.33
CA GLY A 258 18.46 1.44 -2.26
C GLY A 258 17.20 0.81 -2.85
N THR A 259 16.09 0.88 -2.12
CA THR A 259 14.75 0.45 -2.57
C THR A 259 14.28 1.19 -3.81
N SER A 260 14.64 2.46 -4.01
CA SER A 260 14.29 3.18 -5.24
C SER A 260 14.96 2.53 -6.45
N TYR A 261 16.26 2.18 -6.36
CA TYR A 261 16.95 1.46 -7.43
C TYR A 261 16.31 0.09 -7.71
N LEU A 262 15.92 -0.64 -6.66
CA LEU A 262 15.25 -1.93 -6.83
C LEU A 262 13.90 -1.79 -7.53
N LEU A 263 13.05 -0.84 -7.11
CA LEU A 263 11.75 -0.61 -7.74
C LEU A 263 11.90 -0.23 -9.21
N PHE A 264 12.91 0.57 -9.55
CA PHE A 264 13.24 0.85 -10.94
C PHE A 264 13.52 -0.42 -11.75
N LEU A 265 14.34 -1.33 -11.21
CA LEU A 265 14.63 -2.62 -11.86
C LEU A 265 13.36 -3.45 -12.04
N MET A 266 12.48 -3.43 -11.04
CA MET A 266 11.21 -4.14 -11.11
C MET A 266 10.28 -3.52 -12.17
N TYR A 267 10.15 -2.20 -12.24
CA TYR A 267 9.36 -1.52 -13.26
C TYR A 267 9.88 -1.76 -14.67
N GLU A 268 11.20 -1.68 -14.86
CA GLU A 268 11.84 -1.96 -16.14
C GLU A 268 11.64 -3.41 -16.58
N TYR A 269 11.94 -4.36 -15.70
CA TYR A 269 11.83 -5.78 -16.01
C TYR A 269 10.39 -6.22 -16.24
N SER A 270 9.43 -5.64 -15.52
CA SER A 270 8.00 -5.95 -15.65
C SER A 270 7.34 -5.29 -16.86
N GLY A 271 8.00 -4.30 -17.48
CA GLY A 271 7.42 -3.46 -18.53
C GLY A 271 6.43 -2.41 -18.02
N GLN A 272 6.34 -2.24 -16.70
CA GLN A 272 5.52 -1.22 -16.04
C GLN A 272 6.33 0.09 -15.86
N THR A 273 7.02 0.57 -16.88
CA THR A 273 7.91 1.74 -16.78
C THR A 273 7.10 3.05 -16.67
N PRO A 274 7.01 3.70 -15.50
CA PRO A 274 6.12 4.84 -15.31
C PRO A 274 6.77 6.13 -15.81
N GLY A 275 6.77 6.33 -17.13
CA GLY A 275 7.28 7.54 -17.79
C GLY A 275 8.79 7.78 -17.62
N MET A 276 9.52 6.78 -17.14
CA MET A 276 10.95 6.84 -16.92
C MET A 276 11.64 6.13 -18.08
N GLY A 277 12.48 6.86 -18.81
CA GLY A 277 13.19 6.35 -19.98
C GLY A 277 14.15 5.21 -19.63
N LYS A 278 14.84 4.67 -20.64
CA LYS A 278 15.73 3.49 -20.53
C LYS A 278 16.94 3.67 -19.58
N HIS A 279 17.18 4.87 -19.07
CA HIS A 279 18.34 5.20 -18.23
C HIS A 279 17.95 5.76 -16.85
N ALA A 280 16.79 5.38 -16.34
CA ALA A 280 16.22 5.99 -15.14
C ALA A 280 17.12 5.91 -13.88
N TYR A 281 17.99 4.89 -13.75
CA TYR A 281 18.99 4.82 -12.67
C TYR A 281 19.91 6.03 -12.62
N ALA A 282 20.31 6.55 -13.78
CA ALA A 282 21.22 7.69 -13.87
C ALA A 282 20.58 8.98 -13.34
N ASN A 283 19.25 9.03 -13.29
CA ASN A 283 18.50 10.18 -12.77
C ASN A 283 18.25 10.10 -11.26
N ILE A 284 18.44 8.95 -10.60
CA ILE A 284 18.24 8.82 -9.14
C ILE A 284 19.16 9.76 -8.34
N PRO A 285 20.49 9.84 -8.61
CA PRO A 285 21.36 10.77 -7.89
C PRO A 285 20.99 12.24 -8.13
N LYS A 286 20.58 12.59 -9.35
CA LYS A 286 20.14 13.95 -9.71
C LYS A 286 18.83 14.32 -9.01
N ALA A 287 17.86 13.40 -9.01
CA ALA A 287 16.60 13.55 -8.31
C ALA A 287 16.81 13.71 -6.79
N TYR A 288 17.73 12.93 -6.22
CA TYR A 288 18.10 13.03 -4.82
C TYR A 288 18.73 14.39 -4.48
N ALA A 289 19.68 14.86 -5.29
CA ALA A 289 20.29 16.18 -5.12
C ALA A 289 19.22 17.30 -5.18
N TRP A 290 18.33 17.23 -6.18
CA TRP A 290 17.23 18.19 -6.34
C TRP A 290 16.31 18.21 -5.11
N LEU A 291 15.90 17.04 -4.61
CA LEU A 291 15.08 16.95 -3.39
C LEU A 291 15.82 17.56 -2.21
N LYS A 292 17.11 17.24 -2.05
CA LYS A 292 17.90 17.75 -0.93
C LYS A 292 18.01 19.27 -0.97
N GLU A 293 18.24 19.87 -2.13
CA GLU A 293 18.26 21.32 -2.32
C GLU A 293 16.89 21.97 -2.08
N PHE A 294 15.83 21.37 -2.63
CA PHE A 294 14.46 21.83 -2.41
C PHE A 294 14.10 21.86 -0.91
N TRP A 295 14.45 20.80 -0.17
CA TRP A 295 14.09 20.69 1.24
C TRP A 295 15.01 21.48 2.18
N LYS A 296 16.30 21.64 1.84
CA LYS A 296 17.29 22.35 2.68
C LYS A 296 16.87 23.78 3.02
N VAL A 297 16.27 24.51 2.08
CA VAL A 297 15.87 25.91 2.33
C VAL A 297 14.71 26.05 3.33
N ARG A 298 14.08 24.94 3.74
CA ARG A 298 12.96 24.88 4.67
C ARG A 298 13.35 24.36 6.06
N GLU A 299 14.61 24.00 6.29
CA GLU A 299 15.07 23.49 7.60
C GLU A 299 14.82 24.47 8.74
N ALA A 300 15.00 25.78 8.48
CA ALA A 300 14.74 26.81 9.48
C ALA A 300 13.25 26.91 9.84
N GLU A 301 12.36 26.71 8.87
CA GLU A 301 10.91 26.68 9.10
C GLU A 301 10.53 25.47 9.98
N GLU A 302 11.06 24.28 9.67
CA GLU A 302 10.86 23.09 10.49
C GLU A 302 11.39 23.27 11.90
N ALA A 303 12.62 23.77 12.05
CA ALA A 303 13.23 24.02 13.36
C ALA A 303 12.40 25.00 14.21
N ALA A 304 11.87 26.06 13.59
CA ALA A 304 11.01 27.02 14.28
C ALA A 304 9.66 26.42 14.71
N MET A 305 9.13 25.44 13.96
CA MET A 305 7.90 24.74 14.35
C MET A 305 8.10 23.73 15.47
N LEU A 306 9.26 23.07 15.49
CA LEU A 306 9.60 22.06 16.49
C LEU A 306 10.19 22.69 17.77
N ALA A 307 10.53 23.98 17.75
CA ALA A 307 10.93 24.71 18.94
C ALA A 307 9.75 24.82 19.93
N LYS A 308 10.00 24.44 21.19
CA LYS A 308 9.04 24.51 22.30
C LYS A 308 8.77 25.93 22.75
#